data_AF-A0A853BEB2-F1
#
_entry.id   AF-A0A853BEB2-F1
#
_cell.length_a   1.000
_cell.length_b   1.000
_cell.length_c   1.000
_cell.angle_alpha   90.00
_cell.angle_beta   90.00
_cell.angle_gamma   90.00
#
_symmetry.space_group_name_H-M   'P 1'
#
loop_
_entity.id
_entity.type
_entity.pdbx_description
1 polymer ?
#
loop_
_entity_poly.entity_id
_entity_poly.type
_entity_poly.pdbx_seq_one_letter_code
_entity_poly.pdbx_strand_id
1 'polypeptide(L)'
;MTAPDEAAAKAAVAAGVRVREVTDLAGLDAVYRLFDLIWRPDPANPPVTTELMRAMTKAGNYVGGAYVGDELVGACVGFFGTPGVMHSHIAGVSPAMAGRRVGPALKLHQRAWALPRGISVIEWTFDPLVSRNAYFNLGKLAAVAVEYLPNFYGGMRDHINGGDDTDRLLVHWRIASPEVAAACDGTPRGAGAPVRGAVVALGRDGETPRPGSLDGETLLVAVPRDIETLRRTDPGLAGQWRVAVRDTLGTLLAEGARVEGFDRSGWYVVTRAVEEGR
;
A
#
# COMPACT_ATOMS: atom_id res chain seq x y z
N MET A 1 6.18 19.87 14.13
CA MET A 1 5.77 18.98 13.03
C MET A 1 6.27 19.63 11.75
N THR A 2 7.04 18.90 10.95
CA THR A 2 7.67 19.47 9.74
C THR A 2 6.60 19.85 8.72
N ALA A 3 6.79 20.96 8.00
CA ALA A 3 5.88 21.31 6.91
C ALA A 3 5.85 20.19 5.85
N PRO A 4 4.70 19.88 5.21
CA PRO A 4 4.62 18.80 4.23
C PRO A 4 5.64 18.88 3.09
N ASP A 5 5.88 20.08 2.56
CA ASP A 5 6.85 20.33 1.49
C ASP A 5 8.29 20.05 1.95
N GLU A 6 8.63 20.47 3.17
CA GLU A 6 9.95 20.24 3.76
C GLU A 6 10.16 18.75 4.07
N ALA A 7 9.15 18.06 4.58
CA ALA A 7 9.20 16.61 4.77
C ALA A 7 9.40 15.87 3.44
N ALA A 8 8.69 16.28 2.38
CA ALA A 8 8.85 15.73 1.04
C ALA A 8 10.25 15.97 0.47
N ALA A 9 10.77 17.20 0.60
CA ALA A 9 12.12 17.56 0.16
C ALA A 9 13.19 16.74 0.91
N LYS A 10 13.08 16.64 2.24
CA LYS A 10 13.99 15.83 3.07
C LYS A 10 13.96 14.36 2.67
N ALA A 11 12.77 13.80 2.40
CA ALA A 11 12.64 12.41 1.94
C ALA A 11 13.26 12.19 0.56
N ALA A 12 13.07 13.13 -0.38
CA ALA A 12 13.67 13.08 -1.70
C ALA A 12 15.21 13.11 -1.63
N VAL A 13 15.77 14.03 -0.82
CA VAL A 13 17.22 14.12 -0.55
C VAL A 13 17.75 12.83 0.07
N ALA A 14 17.08 12.30 1.10
CA ALA A 14 17.50 11.05 1.76
C ALA A 14 17.45 9.83 0.81
N ALA A 15 16.56 9.84 -0.18
CA ALA A 15 16.48 8.82 -1.21
C ALA A 15 17.46 9.06 -2.38
N GLY A 16 18.10 10.24 -2.44
CA GLY A 16 18.99 10.65 -3.53
C GLY A 16 18.25 10.81 -4.85
N VAL A 17 17.02 11.32 -4.82
CA VAL A 17 16.18 11.57 -6.00
C VAL A 17 15.61 12.99 -5.99
N ARG A 18 15.22 13.47 -7.17
CA ARG A 18 14.33 14.63 -7.30
C ARG A 18 12.93 14.13 -7.57
N VAL A 19 11.93 14.58 -6.82
CA VAL A 19 10.52 14.25 -7.07
C VAL A 19 9.82 15.50 -7.61
N ARG A 20 9.06 15.35 -8.69
CA ARG A 20 8.31 16.45 -9.32
C ARG A 20 7.07 15.93 -10.05
N GLU A 21 6.13 16.82 -10.33
CA GLU A 21 5.02 16.53 -11.23
C GLU A 21 5.53 16.24 -12.67
N VAL A 22 4.82 15.37 -13.37
CA VAL A 22 5.08 14.98 -14.75
C VAL A 22 3.86 15.34 -15.59
N THR A 23 4.03 16.29 -16.51
CA THR A 23 2.89 16.83 -17.29
C THR A 23 3.13 16.78 -18.80
N ASP A 24 4.40 16.75 -19.22
CA ASP A 24 4.76 16.67 -20.64
C ASP A 24 4.63 15.23 -21.18
N LEU A 25 4.36 15.12 -22.48
CA LEU A 25 4.05 13.83 -23.11
C LEU A 25 5.20 12.83 -23.01
N ALA A 26 6.45 13.30 -23.16
CA ALA A 26 7.64 12.43 -23.10
C ALA A 26 7.83 11.84 -21.70
N GLY A 27 7.60 12.64 -20.65
CA GLY A 27 7.63 12.20 -19.27
C GLY A 27 6.53 11.20 -18.95
N LEU A 28 5.30 11.44 -19.41
CA LEU A 28 4.19 10.51 -19.21
C LEU A 28 4.43 9.16 -19.90
N ASP A 29 5.01 9.19 -21.09
CA ASP A 29 5.41 7.99 -21.82
C ASP A 29 6.55 7.23 -21.11
N ALA A 30 7.47 7.95 -20.45
CA ALA A 30 8.45 7.33 -19.57
C ALA A 30 7.82 6.68 -18.33
N VAL A 31 6.76 7.28 -17.75
CA VAL A 31 6.00 6.68 -16.64
C VAL A 31 5.33 5.38 -17.09
N TYR A 32 4.71 5.37 -18.27
CA TYR A 32 4.12 4.16 -18.86
C TYR A 32 5.17 3.04 -18.99
N ARG A 33 6.32 3.32 -19.63
CA ARG A 33 7.40 2.34 -19.79
C ARG A 33 7.96 1.83 -18.46
N LEU A 34 8.07 2.70 -17.45
CA LEU A 34 8.52 2.29 -16.13
C LEU A 34 7.54 1.29 -15.51
N PHE A 35 6.23 1.54 -15.59
CA PHE A 35 5.23 0.61 -15.07
C PHE A 35 5.17 -0.69 -15.88
N ASP A 36 5.31 -0.63 -17.19
CA ASP A 36 5.45 -1.83 -18.03
C ASP A 36 6.64 -2.70 -17.60
N LEU A 37 7.80 -2.08 -17.34
CA LEU A 37 8.98 -2.79 -16.84
C LEU A 37 8.75 -3.47 -15.48
N ILE A 38 8.04 -2.79 -14.55
CA ILE A 38 7.82 -3.26 -13.18
C ILE A 38 6.79 -4.40 -13.14
N TRP A 39 5.63 -4.21 -13.75
CA TRP A 39 4.52 -5.16 -13.66
C TRP A 39 4.53 -6.20 -14.77
N ARG A 40 5.10 -5.88 -15.95
CA ARG A 40 5.00 -6.67 -17.18
C ARG A 40 3.56 -7.15 -17.41
N PRO A 41 2.60 -6.21 -17.50
CA PRO A 41 1.19 -6.53 -17.63
C PRO A 41 0.89 -7.20 -18.97
N ASP A 42 -0.32 -7.73 -19.11
CA ASP A 42 -0.86 -8.01 -20.45
C ASP A 42 -0.87 -6.71 -21.26
N PRO A 43 -0.26 -6.67 -22.47
CA PRO A 43 -0.25 -5.47 -23.31
C PRO A 43 -1.66 -4.97 -23.67
N ALA A 44 -2.67 -5.83 -23.65
CA ALA A 44 -4.07 -5.44 -23.87
C ALA A 44 -4.72 -4.77 -22.65
N ASN A 45 -4.09 -4.84 -21.47
CA ASN A 45 -4.61 -4.28 -20.22
C ASN A 45 -3.50 -3.63 -19.38
N PRO A 46 -2.86 -2.56 -19.88
CA PRO A 46 -1.87 -1.82 -19.09
C PRO A 46 -2.54 -1.13 -17.90
N PRO A 47 -1.85 -0.99 -16.74
CA PRO A 47 -2.44 -0.42 -15.54
C PRO A 47 -2.84 1.06 -15.70
N VAL A 48 -2.16 1.77 -16.60
CA VAL A 48 -2.49 3.13 -17.04
C VAL A 48 -1.80 3.40 -18.38
N THR A 49 -2.42 4.18 -19.26
CA THR A 49 -1.84 4.56 -20.56
C THR A 49 -1.31 6.00 -20.56
N THR A 50 -0.38 6.29 -21.47
CA THR A 50 0.14 7.66 -21.68
C THR A 50 -0.98 8.66 -21.97
N GLU A 51 -1.95 8.28 -22.82
CA GLU A 51 -3.10 9.13 -23.18
C GLU A 51 -4.00 9.40 -21.98
N LEU A 52 -4.29 8.39 -21.15
CA LEU A 52 -5.07 8.56 -19.93
C LEU A 52 -4.35 9.50 -18.95
N MET A 53 -3.04 9.31 -18.73
CA MET A 53 -2.27 10.23 -17.87
C MET A 53 -2.26 11.66 -18.43
N ARG A 54 -2.25 11.83 -19.76
CA ARG A 54 -2.34 13.15 -20.39
C ARG A 54 -3.70 13.81 -20.12
N ALA A 55 -4.79 13.06 -20.19
CA ALA A 55 -6.12 13.55 -19.83
C ALA A 55 -6.20 13.87 -18.32
N MET A 56 -5.66 13.00 -17.47
CA MET A 56 -5.63 13.18 -16.02
C MET A 56 -4.90 14.47 -15.62
N THR A 57 -3.69 14.68 -16.11
CA THR A 57 -2.89 15.89 -15.82
C THR A 57 -3.58 17.15 -16.34
N LYS A 58 -4.21 17.10 -17.52
CA LYS A 58 -5.02 18.22 -18.04
C LYS A 58 -6.23 18.53 -17.16
N ALA A 59 -6.84 17.52 -16.55
CA ALA A 59 -7.94 17.66 -15.60
C ALA A 59 -7.46 18.00 -14.16
N GLY A 60 -6.17 18.25 -13.96
CA GLY A 60 -5.61 18.67 -12.67
C GLY A 60 -5.28 17.52 -11.71
N ASN A 61 -5.29 16.27 -12.16
CA ASN A 61 -4.95 15.11 -11.35
C ASN A 61 -3.43 14.93 -11.19
N TYR A 62 -3.04 14.09 -10.25
CA TYR A 62 -1.64 13.93 -9.85
C TYR A 62 -0.92 12.87 -10.67
N VAL A 63 0.21 13.27 -11.27
CA VAL A 63 1.25 12.36 -11.76
C VAL A 63 2.59 12.88 -11.26
N GLY A 64 3.22 12.13 -10.37
CA GLY A 64 4.55 12.42 -9.83
C GLY A 64 5.60 11.44 -10.32
N GLY A 65 6.80 11.93 -10.59
CA GLY A 65 7.97 11.15 -10.99
C GLY A 65 9.16 11.42 -10.07
N ALA A 66 9.89 10.36 -9.72
CA ALA A 66 11.14 10.41 -8.99
C ALA A 66 12.31 10.14 -9.94
N TYR A 67 13.33 11.00 -9.88
CA TYR A 67 14.42 11.03 -10.86
C TYR A 67 15.80 10.95 -10.19
N VAL A 68 16.71 10.17 -10.77
CA VAL A 68 18.16 10.23 -10.53
C VAL A 68 18.79 10.87 -11.76
N GLY A 69 19.33 12.09 -11.61
CA GLY A 69 19.64 12.90 -12.79
C GLY A 69 18.38 13.14 -13.61
N ASP A 70 18.37 12.69 -14.86
CA ASP A 70 17.21 12.73 -15.77
C ASP A 70 16.50 11.37 -15.92
N GLU A 71 17.03 10.31 -15.31
CA GLU A 71 16.43 8.98 -15.35
C GLU A 71 15.23 8.89 -14.42
N LEU A 72 14.07 8.53 -14.95
CA LEU A 72 12.86 8.25 -14.16
C LEU A 72 12.98 6.88 -13.50
N VAL A 73 13.04 6.86 -12.17
CA VAL A 73 13.25 5.64 -11.38
C VAL A 73 12.07 5.26 -10.48
N GLY A 74 11.04 6.10 -10.44
CA GLY A 74 9.81 5.84 -9.70
C GLY A 74 8.71 6.78 -10.17
N ALA A 75 7.46 6.35 -10.07
CA ALA A 75 6.31 7.17 -10.42
C ALA A 75 5.09 6.84 -9.55
N CYS A 76 4.19 7.81 -9.41
CA CYS A 76 2.94 7.66 -8.71
C CYS A 76 1.84 8.46 -9.42
N VAL A 77 0.73 7.80 -9.70
CA VAL A 77 -0.44 8.35 -10.41
C VAL A 77 -1.64 8.27 -9.48
N GLY A 78 -2.42 9.35 -9.41
CA GLY A 78 -3.66 9.40 -8.64
C GLY A 78 -4.65 10.40 -9.20
N PHE A 79 -5.92 10.19 -8.91
CA PHE A 79 -7.02 11.03 -9.37
C PHE A 79 -7.97 11.41 -8.25
N PHE A 80 -8.69 12.53 -8.43
CA PHE A 80 -9.72 12.95 -7.49
C PHE A 80 -10.86 11.93 -7.44
N GLY A 81 -11.29 11.61 -6.22
CA GLY A 81 -12.49 10.84 -5.95
C GLY A 81 -13.63 11.79 -5.57
N THR A 82 -14.37 11.44 -4.51
CA THR A 82 -15.34 12.34 -3.90
C THR A 82 -14.65 13.58 -3.31
N PRO A 83 -15.38 14.69 -3.07
CA PRO A 83 -14.79 15.91 -2.53
C PRO A 83 -13.92 15.67 -1.28
N GLY A 84 -12.67 16.15 -1.31
CA GLY A 84 -11.71 15.97 -0.22
C GLY A 84 -10.96 14.63 -0.23
N VAL A 85 -11.18 13.77 -1.22
CA VAL A 85 -10.56 12.44 -1.38
C VAL A 85 -9.81 12.33 -2.70
N MET A 86 -8.65 11.67 -2.68
CA MET A 86 -7.91 11.22 -3.86
C MET A 86 -7.75 9.70 -3.83
N HIS A 87 -7.96 9.05 -4.97
CA HIS A 87 -7.52 7.68 -5.20
C HIS A 87 -6.08 7.66 -5.74
N SER A 88 -5.16 7.00 -5.03
CA SER A 88 -3.77 6.79 -5.44
C SER A 88 -3.66 5.50 -6.27
N HIS A 89 -4.06 5.58 -7.54
CA HIS A 89 -4.21 4.47 -8.48
C HIS A 89 -3.02 3.50 -8.56
N ILE A 90 -1.82 4.03 -8.84
CA ILE A 90 -0.64 3.18 -9.01
C ILE A 90 0.61 3.93 -8.56
N ALA A 91 1.52 3.22 -7.87
CA ALA A 91 2.81 3.73 -7.47
C ALA A 91 3.86 2.62 -7.62
N GLY A 92 4.91 2.90 -8.36
CA GLY A 92 5.95 1.94 -8.70
C GLY A 92 7.34 2.55 -8.60
N VAL A 93 8.30 1.74 -8.18
CA VAL A 93 9.72 2.10 -8.11
C VAL A 93 10.50 1.04 -8.85
N SER A 94 11.47 1.47 -9.67
CA SER A 94 12.39 0.56 -10.36
C SER A 94 13.05 -0.40 -9.37
N PRO A 95 13.14 -1.71 -9.67
CA PRO A 95 13.84 -2.67 -8.81
C PRO A 95 15.30 -2.29 -8.54
N ALA A 96 15.95 -1.55 -9.45
CA ALA A 96 17.31 -1.04 -9.28
C ALA A 96 17.44 -0.04 -8.11
N MET A 97 16.33 0.53 -7.66
CA MET A 97 16.27 1.46 -6.53
C MET A 97 15.75 0.81 -5.23
N ALA A 98 15.67 -0.53 -5.18
CA ALA A 98 15.26 -1.25 -3.98
C ALA A 98 16.09 -0.81 -2.76
N GLY A 99 15.42 -0.62 -1.62
CA GLY A 99 16.06 -0.17 -0.38
C GLY A 99 16.40 1.32 -0.30
N ARG A 100 16.32 2.09 -1.39
CA ARG A 100 16.68 3.54 -1.41
C ARG A 100 15.57 4.49 -0.98
N ARG A 101 14.47 3.98 -0.40
CA ARG A 101 13.35 4.79 0.14
C ARG A 101 12.68 5.74 -0.87
N VAL A 102 12.72 5.42 -2.17
CA VAL A 102 12.05 6.21 -3.23
C VAL A 102 10.53 6.20 -3.07
N GLY A 103 9.93 5.06 -2.70
CA GLY A 103 8.49 4.95 -2.45
C GLY A 103 7.98 5.94 -1.39
N PRO A 104 8.59 5.99 -0.18
CA PRO A 104 8.32 7.05 0.78
C PRO A 104 8.42 8.47 0.20
N ALA A 105 9.49 8.77 -0.55
CA ALA A 105 9.66 10.10 -1.15
C ALA A 105 8.51 10.48 -2.11
N LEU A 106 8.07 9.53 -2.95
CA LEU A 106 6.91 9.71 -3.84
C LEU A 106 5.62 9.98 -3.07
N LYS A 107 5.36 9.23 -1.99
CA LYS A 107 4.12 9.40 -1.20
C LYS A 107 4.15 10.70 -0.40
N LEU A 108 5.29 11.11 0.17
CA LEU A 108 5.41 12.40 0.86
C LEU A 108 5.24 13.57 -0.12
N HIS A 109 5.76 13.47 -1.35
CA HIS A 109 5.47 14.44 -2.40
C HIS A 109 3.97 14.46 -2.76
N GLN A 110 3.32 13.30 -2.89
CA GLN A 110 1.87 13.22 -3.13
C GLN A 110 1.06 13.90 -2.01
N ARG A 111 1.45 13.70 -0.75
CA ARG A 111 0.85 14.38 0.41
C ARG A 111 1.04 15.90 0.35
N ALA A 112 2.25 16.36 0.08
CA ALA A 112 2.59 17.77 -0.04
C ALA A 112 1.79 18.45 -1.16
N TRP A 113 1.62 17.77 -2.29
CA TRP A 113 0.78 18.22 -3.41
C TRP A 113 -0.72 18.26 -3.05
N ALA A 114 -1.20 17.27 -2.31
CA ALA A 114 -2.63 17.06 -2.02
C ALA A 114 -3.21 18.05 -1.00
N LEU A 115 -2.49 18.32 0.09
CA LEU A 115 -2.96 19.19 1.18
C LEU A 115 -3.42 20.59 0.74
N PRO A 116 -2.65 21.38 -0.04
CA PRO A 116 -3.08 22.72 -0.48
C PRO A 116 -4.27 22.69 -1.46
N ARG A 117 -4.65 21.51 -1.96
CA ARG A 117 -5.80 21.30 -2.86
C ARG A 117 -7.06 20.84 -2.12
N GLY A 118 -7.08 20.94 -0.79
CA GLY A 118 -8.23 20.58 0.03
C GLY A 118 -8.46 19.08 0.17
N ILE A 119 -7.48 18.26 -0.20
CA ILE A 119 -7.55 16.80 -0.05
C ILE A 119 -7.15 16.47 1.39
N SER A 120 -8.02 15.72 2.07
CA SER A 120 -7.81 15.30 3.46
C SER A 120 -7.52 13.80 3.59
N VAL A 121 -7.95 13.01 2.59
CA VAL A 121 -7.75 11.57 2.53
C VAL A 121 -7.19 11.17 1.17
N ILE A 122 -6.16 10.34 1.18
CA ILE A 122 -5.72 9.60 0.00
C ILE A 122 -6.00 8.12 0.25
N GLU A 123 -6.70 7.46 -0.66
CA GLU A 123 -7.06 6.05 -0.54
C GLU A 123 -6.41 5.21 -1.66
N TRP A 124 -6.11 3.95 -1.38
CA TRP A 124 -5.67 2.97 -2.36
C TRP A 124 -5.84 1.57 -1.79
N THR A 125 -5.70 0.57 -2.64
CA THR A 125 -5.66 -0.82 -2.21
C THR A 125 -4.26 -1.40 -2.29
N PHE A 126 -3.97 -2.42 -1.49
CA PHE A 126 -2.77 -3.24 -1.66
C PHE A 126 -3.08 -4.71 -1.38
N ASP A 127 -2.21 -5.62 -1.83
CA ASP A 127 -2.36 -7.05 -1.55
C ASP A 127 -2.06 -7.36 -0.07
N PRO A 128 -3.03 -7.89 0.72
CA PRO A 128 -2.82 -8.15 2.13
C PRO A 128 -1.74 -9.21 2.41
N LEU A 129 -1.38 -10.08 1.45
CA LEU A 129 -0.34 -11.10 1.64
C LEU A 129 1.08 -10.55 1.47
N VAL A 130 1.24 -9.37 0.86
CA VAL A 130 2.58 -8.79 0.61
C VAL A 130 3.04 -8.05 1.87
N SER A 131 3.74 -8.76 2.76
CA SER A 131 4.23 -8.28 4.07
C SER A 131 4.93 -6.92 4.01
N ARG A 132 5.80 -6.70 3.00
CA ARG A 132 6.50 -5.42 2.85
C ARG A 132 5.56 -4.25 2.55
N ASN A 133 4.49 -4.49 1.80
CA ASN A 133 3.48 -3.48 1.49
C ASN A 133 2.61 -3.22 2.71
N ALA A 134 2.24 -4.25 3.46
CA ALA A 134 1.52 -4.10 4.73
C ALA A 134 2.30 -3.22 5.71
N TYR A 135 3.58 -3.51 5.94
CA TYR A 135 4.44 -2.69 6.82
C TYR A 135 4.62 -1.26 6.30
N PHE A 136 4.80 -1.09 4.99
CA PHE A 136 4.93 0.23 4.38
C PHE A 136 3.66 1.07 4.56
N ASN A 137 2.50 0.53 4.22
CA ASN A 137 1.23 1.26 4.29
C ASN A 137 0.83 1.54 5.74
N LEU A 138 0.83 0.52 6.61
CA LEU A 138 0.29 0.64 7.97
C LEU A 138 1.29 1.21 8.97
N GLY A 139 2.58 0.87 8.83
CA GLY A 139 3.62 1.34 9.74
C GLY A 139 4.28 2.64 9.27
N LYS A 140 4.80 2.66 8.04
CA LYS A 140 5.60 3.80 7.53
C LYS A 140 4.77 4.99 7.08
N LEU A 141 3.58 4.77 6.55
CA LEU A 141 2.65 5.84 6.18
C LEU A 141 1.59 6.09 7.25
N ALA A 142 1.41 5.18 8.21
CA ALA A 142 0.32 5.21 9.18
C ALA A 142 -1.08 5.28 8.52
N ALA A 143 -1.21 4.70 7.32
CA ALA A 143 -2.51 4.49 6.70
C ALA A 143 -3.33 3.50 7.54
N VAL A 144 -4.65 3.61 7.49
CA VAL A 144 -5.58 2.77 8.24
C VAL A 144 -6.27 1.84 7.27
N ALA A 145 -6.26 0.54 7.54
CA ALA A 145 -7.07 -0.41 6.78
C ALA A 145 -8.55 -0.19 7.11
N VAL A 146 -9.38 -0.15 6.07
CA VAL A 146 -10.81 0.16 6.20
C VAL A 146 -11.70 -0.98 5.72
N GLU A 147 -11.27 -1.74 4.72
CA GLU A 147 -12.10 -2.77 4.11
C GLU A 147 -11.23 -3.84 3.45
N TYR A 148 -11.67 -5.10 3.58
CA TYR A 148 -11.13 -6.22 2.82
C TYR A 148 -12.02 -6.46 1.59
N LEU A 149 -11.42 -6.44 0.41
CA LEU A 149 -12.10 -6.55 -0.88
C LEU A 149 -11.68 -7.87 -1.56
N PRO A 150 -12.50 -8.93 -1.52
CA PRO A 150 -12.20 -10.19 -2.18
C PRO A 150 -12.17 -10.06 -3.71
N ASN A 151 -11.14 -10.61 -4.34
CA ASN A 151 -10.93 -10.68 -5.79
C ASN A 151 -11.27 -9.38 -6.55
N PHE A 152 -10.87 -8.25 -6.00
CA PHE A 152 -11.38 -6.92 -6.36
C PHE A 152 -11.17 -6.55 -7.84
N TYR A 153 -10.05 -6.96 -8.42
CA TYR A 153 -9.71 -6.69 -9.83
C TYR A 153 -9.95 -7.89 -10.75
N GLY A 154 -10.52 -8.99 -10.24
CA GLY A 154 -10.62 -10.25 -10.97
C GLY A 154 -9.25 -10.84 -11.32
N GLY A 155 -9.16 -11.54 -12.45
CA GLY A 155 -7.91 -12.12 -12.91
C GLY A 155 -6.93 -11.08 -13.46
N MET A 156 -5.86 -10.79 -12.73
CA MET A 156 -4.75 -9.93 -13.19
C MET A 156 -3.53 -10.78 -13.53
N ARG A 157 -3.38 -11.12 -14.81
CA ARG A 157 -2.24 -11.91 -15.31
C ARG A 157 -1.02 -11.00 -15.51
N ASP A 158 -0.38 -10.61 -14.41
CA ASP A 158 0.89 -9.88 -14.42
C ASP A 158 1.95 -10.64 -13.59
N HIS A 159 3.21 -10.19 -13.64
CA HIS A 159 4.31 -10.88 -12.98
C HIS A 159 4.23 -10.86 -11.43
N ILE A 160 3.45 -9.95 -10.85
CA ILE A 160 3.38 -9.74 -9.39
C ILE A 160 2.22 -10.53 -8.78
N ASN A 161 1.06 -10.51 -9.42
CA ASN A 161 -0.17 -11.17 -8.97
C ASN A 161 -0.25 -12.62 -9.47
N GLY A 162 0.37 -12.95 -10.60
CA GLY A 162 0.35 -14.30 -11.16
C GLY A 162 -1.06 -14.73 -11.57
N GLY A 163 -1.47 -15.93 -11.14
CA GLY A 163 -2.82 -16.47 -11.34
C GLY A 163 -3.71 -16.46 -10.10
N ASP A 164 -3.27 -15.80 -9.02
CA ASP A 164 -3.96 -15.73 -7.73
C ASP A 164 -5.13 -14.73 -7.77
N ASP A 165 -6.10 -14.91 -6.87
CA ASP A 165 -7.19 -13.95 -6.69
C ASP A 165 -6.63 -12.60 -6.22
N THR A 166 -7.26 -11.52 -6.68
CA THR A 166 -6.77 -10.16 -6.43
C THR A 166 -7.43 -9.55 -5.21
N ASP A 167 -7.33 -10.23 -4.07
CA ASP A 167 -7.79 -9.64 -2.82
C ASP A 167 -7.00 -8.38 -2.50
N ARG A 168 -7.72 -7.41 -1.94
CA ARG A 168 -7.23 -6.06 -1.71
C ARG A 168 -7.65 -5.59 -0.33
N LEU A 169 -6.69 -5.02 0.40
CA LEU A 169 -6.99 -4.27 1.60
C LEU A 169 -7.03 -2.78 1.22
N LEU A 170 -8.22 -2.20 1.27
CA LEU A 170 -8.41 -0.77 1.10
C LEU A 170 -7.87 -0.04 2.33
N VAL A 171 -7.06 1.00 2.10
CA VAL A 171 -6.54 1.85 3.16
C VAL A 171 -6.90 3.30 2.93
N HIS A 172 -7.16 4.01 4.03
CA HIS A 172 -7.27 5.47 4.05
C HIS A 172 -6.03 6.07 4.70
N TRP A 173 -5.42 7.00 3.99
CA TRP A 173 -4.32 7.81 4.47
C TRP A 173 -4.82 9.22 4.77
N ARG A 174 -5.13 9.49 6.04
CA ARG A 174 -5.61 10.79 6.52
C ARG A 174 -4.43 11.76 6.62
N ILE A 175 -4.11 12.40 5.51
CA ILE A 175 -2.83 13.09 5.29
C ILE A 175 -2.56 14.29 6.22
N ALA A 176 -3.58 14.83 6.88
CA ALA A 176 -3.44 15.88 7.87
C ALA A 176 -3.36 15.38 9.33
N SER A 177 -3.53 14.07 9.59
CA SER A 177 -3.61 13.57 10.96
C SER A 177 -2.24 13.61 11.67
N PRO A 178 -2.22 13.76 13.01
CA PRO A 178 -0.98 13.77 13.79
C PRO A 178 -0.15 12.50 13.60
N GLU A 179 -0.79 11.34 13.50
CA GLU A 179 -0.11 10.04 13.34
C GLU A 179 0.59 9.95 11.97
N VAL A 180 -0.09 10.40 10.92
CA VAL A 180 0.51 10.44 9.57
C VAL A 180 1.68 11.41 9.54
N ALA A 181 1.54 12.58 10.16
CA ALA A 181 2.61 13.55 10.19
C ALA A 181 3.83 13.05 10.99
N ALA A 182 3.62 12.41 12.14
CA ALA A 182 4.69 11.76 12.90
C ALA A 182 5.39 10.65 12.09
N ALA A 183 4.61 9.84 11.36
CA ALA A 183 5.16 8.81 10.46
C ALA A 183 5.99 9.40 9.33
N CYS A 184 5.53 10.49 8.71
CA CYS A 184 6.27 11.23 7.68
C CYS A 184 7.56 11.87 8.25
N ASP A 185 7.54 12.28 9.53
CA ASP A 185 8.71 12.81 10.24
C ASP A 185 9.70 11.71 10.69
N GLY A 186 9.41 10.45 10.37
CA GLY A 186 10.31 9.32 10.60
C GLY A 186 10.02 8.52 11.86
N THR A 187 8.86 8.72 12.49
CA THR A 187 8.37 7.95 13.64
C THR A 187 7.24 7.02 13.19
N PRO A 188 7.54 5.78 12.74
CA PRO A 188 6.52 4.88 12.21
C PRO A 188 5.48 4.54 13.27
N ARG A 189 4.24 4.29 12.85
CA ARG A 189 3.23 3.69 13.72
C ARG A 189 3.71 2.29 14.12
N GLY A 190 3.81 2.04 15.42
CA GLY A 190 4.05 0.69 15.95
C GLY A 190 2.80 -0.16 15.78
N ALA A 191 2.95 -1.48 15.64
CA ALA A 191 1.83 -2.40 15.45
C ALA A 191 0.96 -2.61 16.72
N GLY A 192 0.99 -1.69 17.69
CA GLY A 192 0.81 -2.03 19.11
C GLY A 192 2.00 -2.88 19.59
N ALA A 193 2.45 -2.71 20.84
CA ALA A 193 3.42 -3.66 21.41
C ALA A 193 2.83 -5.08 21.31
N PRO A 194 3.63 -6.18 21.25
CA PRO A 194 3.09 -7.53 21.37
C PRO A 194 2.30 -7.59 22.68
N VAL A 195 0.97 -7.50 22.56
CA VAL A 195 0.11 -7.34 23.72
C VAL A 195 0.20 -8.66 24.45
N ARG A 196 0.70 -8.64 25.68
CA ARG A 196 0.68 -9.81 26.55
C ARG A 196 -0.78 -10.29 26.61
N GLY A 197 -1.06 -11.48 26.07
CA GLY A 197 -2.43 -11.99 25.91
C GLY A 197 -3.03 -11.90 24.50
N ALA A 198 -2.27 -11.45 23.48
CA ALA A 198 -2.71 -11.53 22.09
C ALA A 198 -2.93 -12.99 21.66
N VAL A 199 -4.04 -13.24 20.99
CA VAL A 199 -4.44 -14.56 20.52
C VAL A 199 -4.08 -14.71 19.04
N VAL A 200 -3.54 -15.87 18.66
CA VAL A 200 -3.24 -16.15 17.25
C VAL A 200 -4.53 -16.58 16.56
N ALA A 201 -5.06 -15.71 15.70
CA ALA A 201 -6.22 -15.98 14.85
C ALA A 201 -5.83 -16.79 13.61
N LEU A 202 -4.68 -16.47 13.02
CA LEU A 202 -4.09 -17.23 11.93
C LEU A 202 -2.59 -17.31 12.14
N GLY A 203 -2.07 -18.51 12.32
CA GLY A 203 -0.66 -18.79 12.53
C GLY A 203 0.04 -19.40 11.31
N ARG A 204 1.28 -19.82 11.53
CA ARG A 204 2.11 -20.55 10.57
C ARG A 204 2.46 -21.92 11.16
N ASP A 205 2.30 -22.97 10.38
CA ASP A 205 2.87 -24.30 10.67
C ASP A 205 3.90 -24.64 9.58
N GLY A 206 5.17 -24.36 9.86
CA GLY A 206 6.16 -24.24 8.80
C GLY A 206 5.78 -23.12 7.82
N GLU A 207 5.53 -23.48 6.56
CA GLU A 207 5.13 -22.55 5.49
C GLU A 207 3.61 -22.54 5.25
N THR A 208 2.83 -23.38 5.93
CA THR A 208 1.38 -23.48 5.75
C THR A 208 0.60 -22.56 6.70
N PRO A 209 -0.55 -22.00 6.26
CA PRO A 209 -1.44 -21.27 7.14
C PRO A 209 -2.10 -22.24 8.13
N ARG A 210 -2.13 -21.88 9.41
CA ARG A 210 -2.79 -22.66 10.45
C ARG A 210 -3.85 -21.82 11.16
N PRO A 211 -5.15 -22.10 10.99
CA PRO A 211 -6.21 -21.43 11.74
C PRO A 211 -6.00 -21.57 13.25
N GLY A 212 -6.28 -20.49 13.98
CA GLY A 212 -6.24 -20.43 15.43
C GLY A 212 -7.59 -20.03 16.03
N SER A 213 -7.57 -19.34 17.17
CA SER A 213 -8.80 -18.89 17.85
C SER A 213 -9.07 -17.41 17.54
N LEU A 214 -10.35 -17.06 17.38
CA LEU A 214 -10.81 -15.68 17.25
C LEU A 214 -11.25 -15.08 18.60
N ASP A 215 -11.08 -15.83 19.69
CA ASP A 215 -11.52 -15.51 21.04
C ASP A 215 -10.45 -14.70 21.78
N GLY A 216 -10.30 -13.45 21.36
CA GLY A 216 -9.36 -12.52 21.98
C GLY A 216 -9.70 -11.08 21.63
N GLU A 217 -9.36 -10.18 22.55
CA GLU A 217 -9.48 -8.74 22.32
C GLU A 217 -8.46 -8.26 21.28
N THR A 218 -7.22 -8.75 21.40
CA THR A 218 -6.15 -8.54 20.42
C THR A 218 -5.83 -9.85 19.70
N LEU A 219 -5.84 -9.81 18.38
CA LEU A 219 -5.69 -10.95 17.49
C LEU A 219 -4.49 -10.74 16.55
N LEU A 220 -3.74 -11.80 16.32
CA LEU A 220 -2.62 -11.83 15.39
C LEU A 220 -2.99 -12.66 14.15
N VAL A 221 -2.82 -12.06 12.98
CA VAL A 221 -3.06 -12.71 11.68
C VAL A 221 -1.75 -12.74 10.89
N ALA A 222 -1.17 -13.93 10.77
CA ALA A 222 0.02 -14.16 9.96
C ALA A 222 -0.27 -14.03 8.47
N VAL A 223 0.77 -13.72 7.72
CA VAL A 223 0.84 -13.82 6.26
C VAL A 223 2.05 -14.68 5.85
N PRO A 224 2.14 -15.19 4.61
CA PRO A 224 3.35 -15.87 4.18
C PRO A 224 4.57 -14.93 4.23
N ARG A 225 5.77 -15.52 4.39
CA ARG A 225 7.02 -14.75 4.42
C ARG A 225 7.29 -14.06 3.09
N ASP A 226 7.03 -14.76 1.99
CA ASP A 226 7.23 -14.28 0.63
C ASP A 226 6.17 -14.87 -0.32
N ILE A 227 5.02 -14.17 -0.41
CA ILE A 227 3.93 -14.57 -1.31
C ILE A 227 4.35 -14.54 -2.78
N GLU A 228 5.27 -13.65 -3.17
CA GLU A 228 5.67 -13.49 -4.57
C GLU A 228 6.49 -14.69 -5.05
N THR A 229 7.38 -15.20 -4.21
CA THR A 229 8.08 -16.46 -4.48
C THR A 229 7.10 -17.63 -4.46
N LEU A 230 6.23 -17.72 -3.44
CA LEU A 230 5.26 -18.83 -3.33
C LEU A 230 4.35 -18.95 -4.55
N ARG A 231 3.85 -17.83 -5.10
CA ARG A 231 3.04 -17.84 -6.33
C ARG A 231 3.69 -18.54 -7.52
N ARG A 232 5.02 -18.58 -7.56
CA ARG A 232 5.79 -19.23 -8.63
C ARG A 232 6.18 -20.65 -8.29
N THR A 233 6.56 -20.90 -7.04
CA THR A 233 7.11 -22.19 -6.61
C THR A 233 6.07 -23.18 -6.13
N ASP A 234 5.00 -22.69 -5.50
CA ASP A 234 3.87 -23.49 -4.99
C ASP A 234 2.56 -22.66 -5.04
N PRO A 235 1.92 -22.58 -6.22
CA PRO A 235 0.66 -21.85 -6.39
C PRO A 235 -0.47 -22.38 -5.50
N GLY A 236 -0.46 -23.67 -5.18
CA GLY A 236 -1.46 -24.29 -4.30
C GLY A 236 -1.36 -23.77 -2.88
N LEU A 237 -0.15 -23.68 -2.34
CA LEU A 237 0.11 -23.07 -1.04
C LEU A 237 -0.19 -21.56 -1.02
N ALA A 238 0.14 -20.84 -2.09
CA ALA A 238 -0.25 -19.44 -2.25
C ALA A 238 -1.78 -19.26 -2.17
N GLY A 239 -2.54 -20.12 -2.85
CA GLY A 239 -4.01 -20.13 -2.78
C GLY A 239 -4.56 -20.45 -1.38
N GLN A 240 -3.93 -21.37 -0.66
CA GLN A 240 -4.31 -21.66 0.74
C GLN A 240 -4.12 -20.44 1.64
N TRP A 241 -2.99 -19.72 1.49
CA TRP A 241 -2.76 -18.46 2.22
C TRP A 241 -3.78 -17.38 1.87
N ARG A 242 -4.14 -17.25 0.59
CA ARG A 242 -5.17 -16.31 0.12
C ARG A 242 -6.49 -16.55 0.82
N VAL A 243 -6.99 -17.78 0.80
CA VAL A 243 -8.25 -18.15 1.44
C VAL A 243 -8.17 -17.96 2.96
N ALA A 244 -7.11 -18.44 3.61
CA ALA A 244 -6.99 -18.33 5.07
C ALA A 244 -6.96 -16.88 5.56
N VAL A 245 -6.25 -15.99 4.87
CA VAL A 245 -6.20 -14.56 5.21
C VAL A 245 -7.53 -13.87 4.87
N ARG A 246 -8.17 -14.20 3.75
CA ARG A 246 -9.51 -13.70 3.41
C ARG A 246 -10.51 -14.04 4.49
N ASP A 247 -10.59 -15.30 4.86
CA ASP A 247 -11.56 -15.79 5.83
C ASP A 247 -11.30 -15.21 7.22
N THR A 248 -10.03 -15.08 7.62
CA THR A 248 -9.68 -14.54 8.94
C THR A 248 -9.80 -13.01 8.99
N LEU A 249 -9.01 -12.29 8.19
CA LEU A 249 -8.92 -10.84 8.24
C LEU A 249 -10.19 -10.18 7.70
N GLY A 250 -10.81 -10.75 6.66
CA GLY A 250 -12.07 -10.28 6.10
C GLY A 250 -13.22 -10.38 7.10
N THR A 251 -13.35 -11.53 7.79
CA THR A 251 -14.36 -11.69 8.86
C THR A 251 -14.15 -10.70 9.98
N LEU A 252 -12.92 -10.54 10.48
CA LEU A 252 -12.63 -9.60 11.56
C LEU A 252 -12.99 -8.15 11.19
N LEU A 253 -12.65 -7.70 9.98
CA LEU A 253 -13.02 -6.35 9.52
C LEU A 253 -14.53 -6.20 9.33
N ALA A 254 -15.22 -7.22 8.81
CA ALA A 254 -16.68 -7.21 8.67
C ALA A 254 -17.40 -7.15 10.02
N GLU A 255 -16.81 -7.75 11.07
CA GLU A 255 -17.28 -7.65 12.46
C GLU A 255 -16.89 -6.34 13.17
N GLY A 256 -16.27 -5.40 12.46
CA GLY A 256 -15.89 -4.09 12.98
C GLY A 256 -14.57 -4.05 13.77
N ALA A 257 -13.77 -5.12 13.72
CA ALA A 257 -12.42 -5.09 14.26
C ALA A 257 -11.53 -4.10 13.48
N ARG A 258 -10.45 -3.64 14.10
CA ARG A 258 -9.53 -2.64 13.56
C ARG A 258 -8.14 -3.22 13.40
N VAL A 259 -7.50 -2.98 12.27
CA VAL A 259 -6.07 -3.25 12.10
C VAL A 259 -5.28 -2.10 12.71
N GLU A 260 -4.62 -2.38 13.83
CA GLU A 260 -3.80 -1.40 14.56
C GLU A 260 -2.43 -1.18 13.89
N GLY A 261 -1.92 -2.22 13.23
CA GLY A 261 -0.75 -2.11 12.38
C GLY A 261 -0.25 -3.45 11.88
N PHE A 262 1.01 -3.45 11.45
CA PHE A 262 1.67 -4.64 10.94
C PHE A 262 3.06 -4.78 11.55
N ASP A 263 3.30 -5.89 12.23
CA ASP A 263 4.60 -6.23 12.78
C ASP A 263 5.54 -6.75 11.68
N ARG A 264 6.83 -6.41 11.79
CA ARG A 264 7.84 -6.74 10.78
C ARG A 264 8.10 -8.25 10.66
N SER A 265 7.74 -9.05 11.65
CA SER A 265 7.80 -10.52 11.55
C SER A 265 6.62 -11.13 10.78
N GLY A 266 5.74 -10.28 10.23
CA GLY A 266 4.72 -10.68 9.26
C GLY A 266 3.34 -10.89 9.88
N TRP A 267 2.92 -10.02 10.81
CA TRP A 267 1.63 -10.16 11.48
C TRP A 267 0.83 -8.88 11.38
N TYR A 268 -0.42 -8.99 10.94
CA TYR A 268 -1.39 -7.96 11.27
C TYR A 268 -1.75 -8.09 12.75
N VAL A 269 -1.79 -6.93 13.42
CA VAL A 269 -2.33 -6.82 14.78
C VAL A 269 -3.71 -6.21 14.66
N VAL A 270 -4.71 -6.95 15.13
CA VAL A 270 -6.12 -6.61 14.98
C VAL A 270 -6.76 -6.55 16.36
N THR A 271 -7.51 -5.50 16.66
CA THR A 271 -8.26 -5.39 17.91
C THR A 271 -9.75 -5.35 17.62
N ARG A 272 -10.55 -6.12 18.37
CA ARG A 272 -12.00 -5.98 18.32
C ARG A 272 -12.39 -4.64 18.93
N ALA A 273 -13.38 -3.96 18.35
CA ALA A 273 -13.95 -2.79 19.01
C ALA A 273 -14.55 -3.26 20.33
N VAL A 274 -14.14 -2.64 21.45
CA VAL A 274 -14.87 -2.81 22.70
C VAL A 274 -16.23 -2.17 22.48
N GLU A 275 -17.32 -2.91 22.64
CA GLU A 275 -18.64 -2.29 22.75
C GLU A 275 -18.59 -1.37 23.98
N GLU A 276 -18.49 -0.06 23.76
CA GLU A 276 -18.82 0.91 24.78
C GLU A 276 -20.31 0.73 25.07
N GLY A 277 -20.61 -0.01 26.14
CA GLY A 277 -21.95 -0.31 26.59
C GLY A 277 -22.80 0.96 26.61
N ARG A 278 -23.90 0.93 25.87
CA ARG A 278 -24.99 1.91 25.97
C ARG A 278 -25.70 1.81 27.31
#